data_AF-X1M2Z5-F1
#
_entry.id   AF-X1M2Z5-F1
#
_cell.length_a   1.000
_cell.length_b   1.000
_cell.length_c   1.000
_cell.angle_alpha   90.00
_cell.angle_beta   90.00
_cell.angle_gamma   90.00
#
_symmetry.space_group_name_H-M   'P 1'
#
loop_
_entity.id
_entity.type
_entity.pdbx_description
1 polymer ?
#
loop_
_entity_poly.entity_id
_entity_poly.type
_entity_poly.pdbx_seq_one_letter_code
_entity_poly.pdbx_strand_id
1 'polypeptide(L)'
;KILEAIREELGPDFPLGVDFHWALNTREAMRFVQMVEHLNLWFLEDPMPPGNADAFARLTAVSKVPIATGENLFTRQTFRPYIEKQACDIIQPDTQKCGG
;
A
#
# COMPACT_ATOMS: atom_id res chain seq x y z
N LYS A 1 -7.35 -6.50 16.03
CA LYS A 1 -8.52 -6.11 16.85
C LYS A 1 -9.42 -5.10 16.17
N ILE A 2 -9.00 -3.86 15.88
CA ILE A 2 -9.90 -2.87 15.21
C ILE A 2 -10.31 -3.34 13.80
N LEU A 3 -9.33 -3.72 12.96
CA LEU A 3 -9.62 -4.18 11.59
C LEU A 3 -10.44 -5.47 11.54
N GLU A 4 -10.24 -6.37 12.52
CA GLU A 4 -11.04 -7.60 12.66
C GLU A 4 -12.50 -7.26 12.97
N ALA A 5 -12.75 -6.38 13.93
CA ALA A 5 -14.12 -5.95 14.27
C ALA A 5 -14.82 -5.27 13.09
N ILE A 6 -14.09 -4.43 12.33
CA ILE A 6 -14.64 -3.79 11.12
C ILE A 6 -14.98 -4.84 10.06
N ARG A 7 -14.09 -5.83 9.84
CA ARG A 7 -14.33 -6.92 8.89
C ARG A 7 -15.52 -7.80 9.29
N GLU A 8 -15.66 -8.11 10.58
CA GLU A 8 -16.80 -8.88 11.10
C GLU A 8 -18.13 -8.15 10.87
N GLU A 9 -18.17 -6.83 11.10
CA GLU A 9 -19.37 -6.01 10.93
C GLU A 9 -19.77 -5.83 9.45
N LEU A 10 -18.80 -5.56 8.58
CA LEU A 10 -19.07 -5.28 7.16
C LEU A 10 -19.25 -6.55 6.31
N GLY A 11 -18.86 -7.71 6.84
CA GLY A 11 -18.87 -8.99 6.13
C GLY A 11 -17.68 -9.18 5.19
N PRO A 12 -17.50 -10.41 4.66
CA PRO A 12 -16.30 -10.79 3.89
C PRO A 12 -16.20 -10.11 2.52
N ASP A 13 -17.33 -9.76 1.91
CA ASP A 13 -17.40 -9.27 0.53
C ASP A 13 -17.25 -7.75 0.42
N PHE A 14 -17.33 -7.02 1.54
CA PHE A 14 -17.21 -5.57 1.51
C PHE A 14 -15.75 -5.14 1.25
N PRO A 15 -15.45 -4.33 0.21
CA PRO A 15 -14.09 -3.86 -0.04
C PRO A 15 -13.57 -2.98 1.11
N LEU A 16 -12.42 -3.32 1.68
CA LEU A 16 -11.82 -2.58 2.80
C LEU A 16 -10.36 -2.22 2.48
N GLY A 17 -10.10 -0.94 2.22
CA GLY A 17 -8.74 -0.38 2.15
C GLY A 17 -8.28 0.11 3.52
N VAL A 18 -6.98 0.04 3.78
CA VAL A 18 -6.36 0.58 5.01
C VAL A 18 -5.19 1.45 4.61
N ASP A 19 -5.15 2.68 5.13
CA ASP A 19 -4.09 3.65 4.87
C ASP A 19 -3.26 3.88 6.14
N PHE A 20 -1.94 3.88 5.99
CA PHE A 20 -0.96 4.04 7.05
C PHE A 20 -0.27 5.40 7.09
N HIS A 21 -0.41 6.25 6.07
CA HIS A 21 0.25 7.56 6.00
C HIS A 21 1.75 7.49 6.39
N TRP A 22 2.47 6.51 5.83
CA TRP A 22 3.91 6.27 6.00
C TRP A 22 4.36 5.87 7.41
N ALA A 23 3.45 5.41 8.26
CA ALA A 23 3.75 5.15 9.67
C ALA A 23 4.68 3.96 9.94
N LEU A 24 4.95 3.08 8.96
CA LEU A 24 5.76 1.88 9.17
C LEU A 24 7.10 1.95 8.45
N ASN A 25 8.11 1.32 9.04
CA ASN A 25 9.30 0.93 8.29
C ASN A 25 9.07 -0.38 7.51
N THR A 26 10.04 -0.78 6.69
CA THR A 26 9.93 -1.96 5.81
C THR A 26 9.65 -3.26 6.57
N ARG A 27 10.30 -3.47 7.72
CA ARG A 27 10.14 -4.70 8.49
C ARG A 27 8.77 -4.75 9.17
N GLU A 28 8.31 -3.61 9.66
CA GLU A 28 6.97 -3.47 10.24
C GLU A 28 5.88 -3.69 9.20
N ALA A 29 6.01 -3.10 8.01
CA ALA A 29 5.07 -3.30 6.91
C ALA A 29 4.98 -4.77 6.48
N MET A 30 6.13 -5.45 6.31
CA MET A 30 6.17 -6.89 5.99
C MET A 30 5.51 -7.75 7.06
N ARG A 31 5.73 -7.43 8.35
CA ARG A 31 5.05 -8.13 9.45
C ARG A 31 3.56 -7.86 9.45
N PHE A 32 3.16 -6.61 9.18
CA PHE A 32 1.75 -6.21 9.17
C PHE A 32 0.96 -6.95 8.10
N VAL A 33 1.43 -6.98 6.85
CA VAL A 33 0.70 -7.66 5.75
C VAL A 33 0.49 -9.15 6.01
N GLN A 34 1.42 -9.81 6.71
CA GLN A 34 1.25 -11.20 7.15
C GLN A 34 0.21 -11.33 8.27
N MET A 35 0.17 -10.39 9.20
CA MET A 35 -0.76 -10.39 10.33
C MET A 35 -2.21 -10.12 9.92
N VAL A 36 -2.46 -9.48 8.78
CA VAL A 36 -3.81 -9.10 8.32
C VAL A 36 -4.27 -9.87 7.08
N GLU A 37 -3.52 -10.88 6.66
CA GLU A 37 -3.83 -11.67 5.45
C GLU A 37 -5.25 -12.26 5.49
N HIS A 38 -5.69 -12.73 6.64
CA HIS A 38 -7.02 -13.33 6.85
C HIS A 38 -8.17 -12.33 6.71
N LEU A 39 -7.89 -11.03 6.71
CA LEU A 39 -8.93 -9.98 6.62
C LEU A 39 -9.34 -9.66 5.19
N ASN A 40 -8.65 -10.22 4.18
CA ASN A 40 -8.91 -10.00 2.77
C ASN A 40 -9.10 -8.50 2.45
N LEU A 41 -8.07 -7.71 2.80
CA LEU A 41 -8.09 -6.26 2.55
C LEU A 41 -8.00 -6.00 1.05
N TRP A 42 -8.73 -4.98 0.59
CA TRP A 42 -8.73 -4.55 -0.81
C TRP A 42 -7.38 -3.93 -1.21
N PHE A 43 -6.80 -3.11 -0.32
CA PHE A 43 -5.41 -2.68 -0.42
C PHE A 43 -4.87 -2.19 0.94
N LEU A 44 -3.55 -2.12 1.01
CA LEU A 44 -2.79 -1.40 2.02
C LEU A 44 -2.13 -0.18 1.37
N GLU A 45 -2.54 1.01 1.78
CA GLU A 45 -2.07 2.28 1.24
C GLU A 45 -0.95 2.88 2.08
N ASP A 46 0.07 3.37 1.37
CA ASP A 46 1.19 4.14 1.90
C ASP A 46 1.76 3.58 3.22
N PRO A 47 2.10 2.26 3.30
CA PRO A 47 2.61 1.66 4.51
C PRO A 47 3.94 2.27 4.97
N MET A 48 4.76 2.72 4.01
CA MET A 48 6.12 3.19 4.25
C MET A 48 6.33 4.57 3.62
N PRO A 49 7.34 5.34 4.07
CA PRO A 49 7.70 6.62 3.45
C PRO A 49 7.95 6.49 1.94
N PRO A 50 7.49 7.48 1.14
CA PRO A 50 7.66 7.46 -0.31
C PRO A 50 9.14 7.63 -0.71
N GLY A 51 9.45 7.30 -1.96
CA GLY A 51 10.77 7.53 -2.56
C GLY A 51 11.70 6.32 -2.53
N ASN A 52 11.33 5.22 -1.87
CA ASN A 52 12.09 3.97 -1.90
C ASN A 52 11.33 2.84 -2.60
N ALA A 53 11.32 2.88 -3.94
CA ALA A 53 10.67 1.86 -4.76
C ALA A 53 11.21 0.44 -4.51
N ASP A 54 12.48 0.28 -4.11
CA ASP A 54 13.06 -1.05 -3.81
C ASP A 54 12.51 -1.66 -2.52
N ALA A 55 12.23 -0.84 -1.51
CA ALA A 55 11.57 -1.30 -0.29
C ALA A 55 10.11 -1.69 -0.58
N PHE A 56 9.41 -0.89 -1.36
CA PHE A 56 8.05 -1.17 -1.83
C PHE A 56 8.00 -2.45 -2.66
N ALA A 57 8.91 -2.66 -3.63
CA ALA A 57 8.99 -3.90 -4.39
C ALA A 57 9.22 -5.14 -3.52
N ARG A 58 10.06 -5.04 -2.49
CA ARG A 58 10.25 -6.15 -1.52
C ARG A 58 8.97 -6.46 -0.74
N LEU A 59 8.23 -5.43 -0.33
CA LEU A 59 6.96 -5.61 0.38
C LEU A 59 5.92 -6.26 -0.54
N THR A 60 5.72 -5.68 -1.73
CA THR A 60 4.74 -6.14 -2.73
C THR A 60 5.00 -7.57 -3.16
N ALA A 61 6.27 -7.97 -3.33
CA ALA A 61 6.63 -9.34 -3.70
C ALA A 61 6.25 -10.42 -2.66
N VAL A 62 6.07 -10.04 -1.38
CA VAL A 62 5.72 -10.99 -0.30
C VAL A 62 4.30 -10.81 0.24
N SER A 63 3.66 -9.71 -0.12
CA SER A 63 2.33 -9.36 0.38
C SER A 63 1.26 -10.08 -0.42
N LYS A 64 0.29 -10.68 0.27
CA LYS A 64 -0.97 -11.13 -0.33
C LYS A 64 -2.04 -10.03 -0.34
N VAL A 65 -1.84 -8.99 0.48
CA VAL A 65 -2.66 -7.78 0.44
C VAL A 65 -2.10 -6.86 -0.64
N PRO A 66 -2.92 -6.38 -1.60
CA PRO A 66 -2.45 -5.45 -2.62
C PRO A 66 -1.86 -4.18 -2.00
N ILE A 67 -0.72 -3.71 -2.52
CA ILE A 67 -0.06 -2.50 -2.03
C ILE A 67 -0.43 -1.32 -2.93
N ALA A 68 -0.94 -0.24 -2.32
CA ALA A 68 -1.27 1.01 -2.97
C ALA A 68 -0.30 2.12 -2.52
N THR A 69 0.15 2.95 -3.46
CA THR A 69 0.97 4.14 -3.18
C THR A 69 0.99 5.08 -4.38
N GLY A 70 1.50 6.30 -4.21
CA GLY A 70 1.84 7.18 -5.33
C GLY A 70 1.41 8.63 -5.13
N GLU A 71 0.61 8.92 -4.11
CA GLU A 71 0.07 10.27 -3.90
C GLU A 71 1.15 11.29 -3.52
N ASN A 72 2.36 10.83 -3.19
CA ASN A 72 3.52 11.70 -2.88
C ASN A 72 4.69 11.46 -3.84
N LEU A 73 4.38 11.00 -5.05
CA LEU A 73 5.30 11.01 -6.18
C LEU A 73 4.92 12.19 -7.09
N PHE A 74 5.88 13.07 -7.36
CA PHE A 74 5.60 14.38 -7.96
C PHE A 74 5.89 14.47 -9.45
N THR A 75 6.74 13.57 -9.98
CA THR A 75 7.18 13.64 -11.37
C THR A 75 7.11 12.27 -12.01
N ARG A 76 6.97 12.22 -13.34
CA ARG A 76 7.04 10.96 -14.10
C ARG A 76 8.29 10.14 -13.73
N GLN A 77 9.40 10.80 -13.42
CA GLN A 77 10.66 10.18 -13.02
C GLN A 77 10.53 9.47 -11.66
N THR A 78 9.76 10.02 -10.71
CA THR A 78 9.52 9.38 -9.41
C THR A 78 8.51 8.23 -9.50
N PHE A 79 7.55 8.27 -10.44
CA PHE A 79 6.63 7.16 -10.71
C PHE A 79 7.29 5.97 -11.43
N ARG A 80 8.18 6.24 -12.39
CA ARG A 80 8.82 5.21 -13.22
C ARG A 80 9.36 4.01 -12.43
N PRO A 81 10.20 4.16 -11.39
CA PRO A 81 10.75 3.01 -10.69
C PRO A 81 9.70 2.18 -9.95
N TYR A 82 8.58 2.79 -9.53
CA TYR A 82 7.49 2.05 -8.91
C TYR A 82 6.77 1.14 -9.92
N ILE A 83 6.60 1.62 -11.15
CA ILE A 83 5.99 0.85 -12.24
C ILE A 83 6.93 -0.25 -12.74
N GLU A 84 8.18 0.10 -13.08
CA GLU A 84 9.14 -0.83 -13.68
C GLU A 84 9.52 -1.99 -12.75
N LYS A 85 9.55 -1.74 -11.44
CA LYS A 85 9.89 -2.75 -10.43
C LYS A 85 8.68 -3.50 -9.90
N GLN A 86 7.47 -3.19 -10.39
CA GLN A 86 6.22 -3.66 -9.80
C GLN A 86 6.18 -3.42 -8.28
N ALA A 87 6.57 -2.21 -7.88
CA ALA A 87 6.72 -1.84 -6.48
C ALA A 87 5.38 -1.67 -5.75
N CYS A 88 4.27 -1.56 -6.48
CA CYS A 88 2.92 -1.49 -5.97
C CYS A 88 1.97 -2.17 -6.96
N ASP A 89 0.83 -2.62 -6.46
CA ASP A 89 -0.26 -3.19 -7.27
C ASP A 89 -1.18 -2.07 -7.79
N ILE A 90 -1.33 -1.00 -7.01
CA ILE A 90 -2.16 0.15 -7.33
C ILE A 90 -1.30 1.42 -7.23
N ILE A 91 -1.27 2.19 -8.31
CA ILE A 91 -0.62 3.50 -8.34
C ILE A 91 -1.66 4.62 -8.18
N GLN A 92 -1.43 5.55 -7.25
CA GLN A 92 -2.37 6.61 -6.87
C GLN A 92 -1.79 8.01 -7.17
N PRO A 93 -1.65 8.42 -8.45
CA PRO A 93 -1.18 9.76 -8.76
C PRO A 93 -2.19 10.82 -8.30
N ASP A 94 -1.72 11.79 -7.52
CA ASP A 94 -2.49 12.99 -7.17
C ASP A 94 -2.21 14.10 -8.19
N THR A 95 -3.22 14.45 -8.97
CA THR A 95 -3.16 15.47 -10.04
C THR A 95 -2.70 16.83 -9.52
N GLN A 96 -3.06 17.19 -8.28
CA GLN A 96 -2.64 18.46 -7.66
C GLN A 96 -1.13 18.50 -7.39
N LYS A 97 -0.49 17.33 -7.25
CA LYS A 97 0.91 17.19 -6.87
C LYS A 97 1.80 16.76 -8.04
N CYS A 98 1.27 16.04 -9.02
CA CYS A 98 2.07 15.44 -10.09
C CYS A 98 2.05 16.17 -11.44
N GLY A 99 1.51 17.40 -11.47
CA GLY A 99 1.63 18.30 -12.62
C GLY A 99 0.35 18.51 -13.46
N GLY A 100 -0.84 18.44 -12.85
CA GLY A 100 -2.11 18.79 -13.50
C GLY A 100 -3.25 17.90 -13.07
#